data_AF-A0A836X226-F1
#
_entry.id   AF-A0A836X226-F1
#
_cell.length_a   1.000
_cell.length_b   1.000
_cell.length_c   1.000
_cell.angle_alpha   90.00
_cell.angle_beta   90.00
_cell.angle_gamma   90.00
#
_symmetry.space_group_name_H-M   'P 1'
#
loop_
_entity.id
_entity.type
_entity.pdbx_description
1 polymer ?
#
loop_
_entity_poly.entity_id
_entity_poly.type
_entity_poly.pdbx_seq_one_letter_code
_entity_poly.pdbx_strand_id
1 'polypeptide(L)' 'MFLNSIPPGRFSQPLDIANAALFLASDEAAMITGICMEVDGGRCI' A
#
# COMPACT_ATOMS: atom_id res chain seq x y z
N MET A 1 -11.16 0.65 -18.15
CA MET A 1 -9.81 1.19 -18.44
C MET A 1 -8.98 1.31 -17.16
N PHE A 2 -9.43 2.03 -16.13
CA PHE A 2 -8.67 2.18 -14.88
C PHE A 2 -8.47 0.88 -14.09
N LEU A 3 -9.51 0.06 -13.89
CA LEU A 3 -9.38 -1.21 -13.16
C LEU A 3 -8.40 -2.19 -13.82
N ASN A 4 -8.31 -2.20 -15.16
CA ASN A 4 -7.40 -3.08 -15.89
C ASN A 4 -5.92 -2.70 -15.71
N SER A 5 -5.64 -1.48 -15.23
CA SER A 5 -4.28 -1.04 -14.89
C SER A 5 -3.86 -1.41 -13.47
N ILE A 6 -4.76 -2.01 -12.68
CA ILE A 6 -4.49 -2.43 -11.30
C ILE A 6 -4.43 -3.96 -11.33
N PRO A 7 -3.25 -4.61 -11.13
CA PRO A 7 -3.11 -6.06 -11.26
C PRO A 7 -4.13 -6.89 -10.45
N PRO A 8 -4.49 -6.54 -9.20
CA PRO A 8 -5.57 -7.20 -8.46
C PRO A 8 -6.98 -7.01 -9.03
N GLY A 9 -7.15 -6.12 -10.01
CA GLY A 9 -8.45 -5.83 -10.64
C GLY A 9 -9.43 -5.08 -9.74
N ARG A 10 -8.98 -4.48 -8.63
CA ARG A 10 -9.79 -3.70 -7.69
C ARG A 10 -9.09 -2.42 -7.26
N PHE A 11 -9.86 -1.43 -6.84
CA PHE A 11 -9.31 -0.25 -6.18
C PHE A 11 -8.82 -0.59 -4.76
N SER A 12 -7.86 0.19 -4.28
CA SER A 12 -7.49 0.21 -2.86
C SER A 12 -8.71 0.57 -2.02
N GLN A 13 -8.86 -0.15 -0.92
CA GLN A 13 -9.88 0.07 0.09
C GLN A 13 -9.24 0.77 1.30
N PRO A 14 -10.03 1.45 2.16
CA PRO A 14 -9.51 2.07 3.37
C PRO A 14 -8.69 1.12 4.25
N LEU A 15 -9.07 -0.17 4.28
CA LEU A 15 -8.37 -1.19 5.05
C LEU A 15 -6.96 -1.50 4.51
N ASP A 16 -6.73 -1.38 3.21
CA ASP A 16 -5.38 -1.59 2.64
C ASP A 16 -4.41 -0.53 3.18
N ILE A 17 -4.85 0.73 3.23
CA ILE A 17 -4.07 1.85 3.77
C ILE A 17 -3.89 1.70 5.29
N ALA A 18 -4.96 1.34 6.00
CA ALA A 18 -4.91 1.15 7.45
C ALA A 18 -3.91 0.05 7.85
N ASN A 19 -3.85 -1.05 7.10
CA ASN A 19 -2.91 -2.13 7.37
C ASN A 19 -1.45 -1.71 7.09
N ALA A 20 -1.20 -0.95 6.02
CA ALA A 20 0.13 -0.41 5.75
C ALA A 20 0.58 0.59 6.83
N ALA A 21 -0.32 1.47 7.26
CA ALA A 21 -0.06 2.39 8.37
C ALA A 21 0.17 1.64 9.69
N LEU A 22 -0.61 0.59 9.97
CA LEU A 22 -0.44 -0.25 11.15
C LEU A 22 0.93 -0.91 11.17
N PHE A 23 1.38 -1.46 10.03
CA PHE A 23 2.72 -2.02 9.90
C PHE A 23 3.81 -0.95 10.12
N LEU A 24 3.69 0.22 9.50
CA LEU A 24 4.67 1.30 9.68
C LEU A 24 4.71 1.83 11.12
N ALA A 25 3.62 1.67 11.87
CA ALA A 25 3.53 2.06 13.28
C ALA A 25 3.97 0.95 14.25
N SER A 26 4.28 -0.25 13.76
CA SER A 26 4.63 -1.40 14.59
C SER A 26 6.13 -1.58 14.76
N ASP A 27 6.54 -2.39 15.74
CA ASP A 27 7.95 -2.67 16.02
C ASP A 27 8.65 -3.39 14.85
N GLU A 28 7.89 -4.10 14.02
CA GLU A 28 8.39 -4.79 12.82
C GLU A 28 8.96 -3.81 11.78
N ALA A 29 8.52 -2.55 11.78
CA ALA A 29 9.03 -1.50 10.90
C ALA A 29 10.17 -0.67 11.51
N ALA A 30 10.79 -1.10 12.62
CA ALA A 30 11.77 -0.29 13.38
C ALA A 30 12.96 0.27 12.57
N MET A 31 13.34 -0.37 11.47
CA MET A 31 14.43 0.07 10.58
C MET A 31 13.95 0.75 9.29
N ILE A 32 12.64 0.93 9.13
CA ILE A 32 12.02 1.53 7.95
C ILE A 32 11.70 2.99 8.26
N THR A 33 12.45 3.90 7.63
CA THR A 33 12.26 5.36 7.81
C THR A 33 12.61 6.12 6.54
N GLY A 34 12.00 7.28 6.34
CA GLY A 34 12.26 8.17 5.20
C GLY A 34 11.74 7.67 3.84
N ILE A 35 10.94 6.59 3.82
CA ILE A 35 10.37 6.04 2.59
C ILE A 35 8.93 6.54 2.36
N CYS A 36 8.51 6.52 1.10
CA CYS A 36 7.09 6.52 0.74
C CYS A 36 6.68 5.09 0.40
N MET A 37 5.85 4.47 1.25
CA MET A 37 5.29 3.15 0.98
C MET A 37 4.08 3.26 0.06
N GLU A 38 4.17 2.68 -1.13
CA GLU A 38 3.09 2.66 -2.11
C GLU A 38 2.08 1.55 -1.78
N VAL A 39 0.78 1.90 -1.83
CA VAL A 39 -0.35 0.99 -1.56
C VAL A 39 -1.41 1.17 -2.64
N ASP A 40 -1.03 0.92 -3.88
CA ASP A 40 -1.80 1.24 -5.08
C ASP A 40 -2.23 -0.01 -5.89
N GLY A 41 -1.91 -1.20 -5.38
CA GLY A 41 -2.16 -2.46 -6.06
C GLY A 41 -1.20 -2.75 -7.22
N GLY A 42 -0.05 -2.08 -7.30
CA GLY A 42 0.95 -2.26 -8.36
C GLY A 42 0.58 -1.53 -9.65
N ARG A 43 -0.09 -0.38 -9.54
CA ARG A 43 -0.56 0.41 -10.69
C ARG A 43 0.52 1.35 -11.23
N CYS A 44 1.37 1.88 -10.35
CA CYS A 44 2.38 2.88 -10.67
C CYS A 44 3.78 2.30 -10.97
N ILE A 45 3.93 0.98 -10.93
CA ILE A 45 5.17 0.24 -11.24
C ILE A 45 5.06 -0.50 -12.57
#